data_AF-A0A433B9X9-F1
#
_entry.id   AF-A0A433B9X9-F1
#
_cell.length_a   1.000
_cell.length_b   1.000
_cell.length_c   1.000
_cell.angle_alpha   90.00
_cell.angle_beta   90.00
_cell.angle_gamma   90.00
#
_symmetry.space_group_name_H-M   'P 1'
#
loop_
_entity.id
_entity.type
_entity.pdbx_description
1 polymer ?
#
loop_
_entity_poly.entity_id
_entity_poly.type
_entity_poly.pdbx_seq_one_letter_code
_entity_poly.pdbx_strand_id
1 'polypeptide(L)'
;MDTTFDQSSSTSDTPDGFRTFGNRKYTPSENPKYVLPSGDDIEMDRLDYQHYIARHLMHGNFNAPVEDALESVNEILLARGVDEGMIQVLPKLLTAQGFEDIYSDFVSAPVGWNGRVGALMKTCLMNFWEVCRPMVMPKLGLDDGEYTDLYVRVVQQMTKAKTYMNIPYAYGRKPIA
;
A
#
# COMPACT_ATOMS: atom_id res chain seq x y z
N MET A 1 36.97 -6.21 -32.35
CA MET A 1 35.75 -6.79 -32.94
C MET A 1 34.73 -5.67 -32.97
N ASP A 2 34.58 -5.09 -34.15
CA ASP A 2 33.58 -4.07 -34.44
C ASP A 2 32.18 -4.68 -34.36
N THR A 3 31.31 -4.05 -33.58
CA THR A 3 29.86 -4.23 -33.69
C THR A 3 29.26 -2.86 -33.91
N THR A 4 29.08 -2.55 -35.19
CA THR A 4 28.28 -1.45 -35.71
C THR A 4 26.88 -1.48 -35.11
N PHE A 5 26.53 -0.44 -34.35
CA PHE A 5 25.16 -0.19 -33.93
C PHE A 5 24.40 0.49 -35.08
N ASP A 6 23.30 -0.14 -35.47
CA ASP A 6 22.42 0.25 -36.55
C ASP A 6 21.73 1.61 -36.25
N GLN A 7 21.78 2.51 -37.22
CA GLN A 7 21.08 3.81 -37.20
C GLN A 7 19.83 3.74 -38.07
N SER A 8 18.65 3.71 -37.44
CA SER A 8 17.42 4.43 -37.82
C SER A 8 16.28 3.95 -36.92
N SER A 9 15.54 4.81 -36.22
CA SER A 9 14.51 5.67 -36.77
C SER A 9 14.16 6.75 -35.74
N SER A 10 14.19 8.02 -36.14
CA SER A 10 13.82 9.18 -35.34
C SER A 10 12.30 9.42 -35.40
N THR A 11 11.64 9.38 -34.24
CA THR A 11 10.44 10.21 -34.00
C THR A 11 10.73 11.08 -32.78
N SER A 12 11.04 12.35 -33.07
CA SER A 12 11.39 13.41 -32.15
C SER A 12 10.17 13.85 -31.33
N ASP A 13 10.10 13.43 -30.08
CA ASP A 13 9.22 14.06 -29.08
C ASP A 13 9.81 13.93 -27.66
N THR A 14 11.12 14.14 -27.57
CA THR A 14 11.85 14.21 -26.31
C THR A 14 12.04 15.68 -25.93
N PRO A 15 11.46 16.15 -24.81
CA PRO A 15 11.69 17.50 -24.31
C PRO A 15 13.18 17.80 -24.12
N ASP A 16 13.53 19.08 -24.20
CA ASP A 16 14.90 19.54 -23.98
C ASP A 16 15.40 19.06 -22.61
N GLY A 17 16.61 18.48 -22.60
CA GLY A 17 17.19 17.90 -21.40
C GLY A 17 16.73 16.48 -21.07
N PHE A 18 16.47 15.62 -22.05
CA PHE A 18 16.38 14.17 -21.85
C PHE A 18 17.29 13.43 -22.83
N ARG A 19 17.87 12.30 -22.40
CA ARG A 19 18.71 11.45 -23.26
C ARG A 19 18.05 10.09 -23.42
N THR A 20 18.06 9.56 -24.65
CA THR A 20 17.61 8.21 -24.94
C THR A 20 18.83 7.29 -25.08
N PHE A 21 18.82 6.15 -24.38
CA PHE A 21 19.75 5.05 -24.63
C PHE A 21 18.91 3.84 -25.03
N GLY A 22 18.99 3.43 -26.29
CA GLY A 22 18.00 2.52 -26.89
C GLY A 22 16.59 3.12 -26.88
N ASN A 23 15.56 2.30 -26.62
CA ASN A 23 14.15 2.73 -26.52
C ASN A 23 13.77 3.34 -25.15
N ARG A 24 14.75 3.62 -24.27
CA ARG A 24 14.51 4.04 -22.88
C ARG A 24 14.98 5.48 -22.67
N LYS A 25 14.17 6.28 -21.96
CA LYS A 25 14.48 7.68 -21.63
C LYS A 25 15.16 7.78 -20.27
N TYR A 26 16.15 8.67 -20.17
CA TYR A 26 16.92 8.93 -18.95
C TYR A 26 17.00 10.43 -18.69
N THR A 27 16.99 10.81 -17.41
CA THR A 27 17.31 12.18 -16.98
C THR A 27 18.80 12.50 -17.24
N PRO A 28 19.17 13.75 -17.58
CA PRO A 28 20.56 14.12 -17.83
C PRO A 28 21.43 14.02 -16.57
N SER A 29 22.73 14.02 -16.82
CA SER A 29 23.85 13.93 -15.87
C SER A 29 23.86 14.92 -14.69
N GLU A 30 22.90 15.85 -14.60
CA GLU A 30 22.82 16.85 -13.53
C GLU A 30 21.96 16.42 -12.34
N ASN A 31 21.18 15.34 -12.44
CA ASN A 31 20.64 14.67 -11.25
C ASN A 31 21.38 13.35 -11.01
N PRO A 32 22.58 13.35 -10.39
CA PRO A 32 23.35 12.15 -10.10
C PRO A 32 22.66 11.20 -9.11
N LYS A 33 21.48 11.57 -8.59
CA LYS A 33 20.76 10.83 -7.57
C LYS A 33 19.96 9.64 -8.12
N TYR A 34 19.65 9.62 -9.41
CA TYR A 34 18.84 8.56 -10.01
C TYR A 34 19.38 8.13 -11.38
N VAL A 35 20.04 6.98 -11.40
CA VAL A 35 20.81 6.46 -12.56
C VAL A 35 19.95 5.60 -13.51
N LEU A 36 18.71 5.31 -13.12
CA LEU A 36 17.81 4.40 -13.83
C LEU A 36 16.93 5.15 -14.86
N PRO A 37 16.32 4.43 -15.83
CA PRO A 37 15.35 5.02 -16.76
C PRO A 37 14.27 5.81 -16.03
N SER A 38 13.70 6.82 -16.69
CA SER A 38 12.72 7.72 -16.07
C SER A 38 11.63 8.08 -17.07
N GLY A 39 10.37 7.98 -16.64
CA GLY A 39 9.23 8.47 -17.42
C GLY A 39 8.67 7.48 -18.45
N ASP A 40 8.84 6.18 -18.25
CA ASP A 40 8.09 5.15 -18.98
C ASP A 40 7.37 4.18 -18.01
N ASP A 41 6.23 3.64 -18.44
CA ASP A 41 5.37 2.77 -17.62
C ASP A 41 6.07 1.46 -17.23
N ILE A 42 6.94 0.97 -18.12
CA ILE A 42 7.70 -0.27 -17.93
C ILE A 42 8.69 -0.14 -16.75
N GLU A 43 9.34 1.01 -16.57
CA GLU A 43 10.21 1.25 -15.41
C GLU A 43 9.40 1.43 -14.13
N MET A 44 8.19 2.00 -14.21
CA MET A 44 7.29 2.05 -13.05
C MET A 44 6.94 0.64 -12.57
N ASP A 45 6.56 -0.25 -13.49
CA ASP A 45 6.29 -1.66 -13.16
C ASP A 45 7.51 -2.34 -12.54
N ARG A 46 8.70 -2.16 -13.15
CA ARG A 46 9.96 -2.73 -12.63
C ARG A 46 10.28 -2.25 -11.21
N LEU A 47 10.05 -0.97 -10.92
CA LEU A 47 10.26 -0.37 -9.59
C LEU A 47 9.24 -0.87 -8.57
N ASP A 48 7.99 -1.05 -8.98
CA ASP A 48 6.96 -1.64 -8.12
C ASP A 48 7.31 -3.10 -7.78
N TYR A 49 7.71 -3.92 -8.75
CA TYR A 49 8.21 -5.28 -8.48
C TYR A 49 9.43 -5.28 -7.55
N GLN A 50 10.41 -4.40 -7.80
CA GLN A 50 11.58 -4.28 -6.94
C GLN A 50 11.21 -3.86 -5.51
N HIS A 51 10.24 -2.97 -5.33
CA HIS A 51 9.70 -2.57 -4.03
C HIS A 51 9.09 -3.75 -3.29
N TYR A 52 8.29 -4.58 -3.96
CA TYR A 52 7.71 -5.80 -3.35
C TYR A 52 8.77 -6.83 -2.98
N ILE A 53 9.78 -7.04 -3.81
CA ILE A 53 10.91 -7.93 -3.52
C ILE A 53 11.70 -7.41 -2.32
N ALA A 54 12.02 -6.11 -2.28
CA ALA A 54 12.75 -5.51 -1.17
C ALA A 54 11.95 -5.55 0.14
N ARG A 55 10.64 -5.26 0.09
CA ARG A 55 9.73 -5.42 1.24
C ARG A 55 9.72 -6.86 1.76
N HIS A 56 9.71 -7.84 0.86
CA HIS A 56 9.75 -9.26 1.22
C HIS A 56 11.09 -9.64 1.86
N LEU A 57 12.20 -9.22 1.27
CA LEU A 57 13.56 -9.47 1.79
C LEU A 57 13.84 -8.78 3.13
N MET A 58 13.24 -7.62 3.39
CA MET A 58 13.37 -6.90 4.66
C MET A 58 12.35 -7.33 5.73
N HIS A 59 11.67 -8.47 5.54
CA HIS A 59 10.72 -9.06 6.49
C HIS A 59 9.47 -8.20 6.79
N GLY A 60 8.94 -7.50 5.79
CA GLY A 60 7.56 -6.99 5.82
C GLY A 60 7.40 -5.52 6.14
N ASN A 61 6.20 -5.15 6.62
CA ASN A 61 5.84 -3.78 6.95
C ASN A 61 6.44 -3.40 8.30
N PHE A 62 6.97 -2.17 8.40
CA PHE A 62 7.33 -1.61 9.71
C PHE A 62 6.06 -1.48 10.56
N ASN A 63 5.99 -2.25 11.64
CA ASN A 63 4.97 -2.12 12.66
C ASN A 63 5.55 -1.24 13.76
N ALA A 64 4.90 -0.11 14.04
CA ALA A 64 5.29 0.73 15.17
C ALA A 64 4.98 -0.02 16.48
N PRO A 65 5.81 0.14 17.53
CA PRO A 65 5.59 -0.49 18.83
C PRO A 65 4.45 0.23 19.58
N VAL A 66 3.22 -0.01 19.15
CA VAL A 66 1.98 0.59 19.68
C VAL A 66 1.01 -0.48 20.18
N GLU A 67 1.53 -1.64 20.58
CA GLU A 67 0.76 -2.83 20.95
C GLU A 67 -0.29 -2.52 22.04
N ASP A 68 0.09 -1.83 23.12
CA ASP A 68 -0.83 -1.48 24.21
C ASP A 68 -1.98 -0.56 23.75
N ALA A 69 -1.69 0.37 22.85
CA ALA A 69 -2.68 1.26 22.28
C ALA A 69 -3.62 0.51 21.33
N LEU A 70 -3.09 -0.46 20.56
CA LEU A 70 -3.85 -1.33 19.66
C LEU A 70 -4.77 -2.28 20.43
N GLU A 71 -4.29 -2.93 21.49
CA GLU A 71 -5.11 -3.79 22.35
C GLU A 71 -6.31 -3.04 22.90
N SER A 72 -6.07 -1.81 23.33
CA SER A 72 -7.13 -0.98 23.86
C SER A 72 -8.17 -0.56 22.81
N VAL A 73 -7.74 -0.29 21.57
CA VAL A 73 -8.66 -0.03 20.46
C VAL A 73 -9.47 -1.28 20.17
N ASN A 74 -8.83 -2.46 20.17
CA ASN A 74 -9.49 -3.74 19.94
C ASN A 74 -10.57 -4.04 21.00
N GLU A 75 -10.28 -3.86 22.30
CA GLU A 75 -11.28 -4.02 23.37
C GLU A 75 -12.53 -3.17 23.14
N ILE A 76 -12.32 -1.93 22.69
CA ILE A 76 -13.41 -0.98 22.48
C ILE A 76 -14.20 -1.30 21.19
N LEU A 77 -13.54 -1.77 20.15
CA LEU A 77 -14.18 -2.29 18.93
C LEU A 77 -15.02 -3.52 19.25
N LEU A 78 -14.47 -4.46 20.03
CA LEU A 78 -15.18 -5.64 20.51
C LEU A 78 -16.42 -5.28 21.33
N ALA A 79 -16.32 -4.29 22.22
CA ALA A 79 -17.46 -3.76 22.97
C ALA A 79 -18.56 -3.16 22.06
N ARG A 80 -18.21 -2.75 20.83
CA ARG A 80 -19.14 -2.29 19.78
C ARG A 80 -19.59 -3.42 18.84
N GLY A 81 -19.20 -4.66 19.10
CA GLY A 81 -19.51 -5.82 18.24
C GLY A 81 -18.67 -5.90 16.97
N VAL A 82 -17.54 -5.19 16.92
CA VAL A 82 -16.57 -5.24 15.81
C VAL A 82 -15.35 -6.03 16.27
N ASP A 83 -15.20 -7.25 15.76
CA ASP A 83 -14.03 -8.10 16.00
C ASP A 83 -13.09 -8.06 14.80
N GLU A 84 -11.97 -7.33 14.93
CA GLU A 84 -10.95 -7.25 13.88
C GLU A 84 -10.18 -8.58 13.70
N GLY A 85 -10.09 -9.39 14.77
CA GLY A 85 -9.44 -10.69 14.75
C GLY A 85 -10.16 -11.72 13.88
N MET A 86 -11.45 -11.50 13.58
CA MET A 86 -12.22 -12.35 12.68
C MET A 86 -11.55 -12.56 11.33
N ILE A 87 -10.86 -11.54 10.81
CA ILE A 87 -10.21 -11.57 9.50
C ILE A 87 -9.19 -12.71 9.40
N GLN A 88 -8.45 -12.99 10.48
CA GLN A 88 -7.44 -14.05 10.53
C GLN A 88 -8.04 -15.46 10.63
N VAL A 89 -9.31 -15.56 11.05
CA VAL A 89 -9.99 -16.84 11.28
C VAL A 89 -11.08 -17.13 10.24
N LEU A 90 -11.28 -16.25 9.25
CA LEU A 90 -12.26 -16.46 8.17
C LEU A 90 -12.21 -17.87 7.55
N PRO A 91 -11.04 -18.46 7.23
CA PRO A 91 -11.00 -19.82 6.66
C PRO A 91 -11.51 -20.88 7.65
N LYS A 92 -11.21 -20.73 8.93
CA LYS A 92 -11.69 -21.62 10.00
C LYS A 92 -13.20 -21.49 10.17
N LEU A 93 -13.74 -20.27 10.09
CA LEU A 93 -15.18 -20.03 10.16
C LEU A 93 -15.91 -20.68 8.99
N LEU A 94 -15.39 -20.55 7.76
CA LEU A 94 -15.95 -21.24 6.59
C LEU A 94 -15.92 -22.77 6.77
N THR A 95 -14.81 -23.31 7.27
CA THR A 95 -14.66 -24.74 7.56
C THR A 95 -15.70 -25.21 8.58
N ALA A 96 -15.87 -24.46 9.67
CA ALA A 96 -16.81 -24.79 10.74
C ALA A 96 -18.27 -24.77 10.27
N GLN A 97 -18.59 -24.01 9.23
CA GLN A 97 -19.92 -23.97 8.60
C GLN A 97 -20.10 -25.04 7.50
N GLY A 98 -19.12 -25.94 7.33
CA GLY A 98 -19.20 -27.04 6.37
C GLY A 98 -18.91 -26.65 4.93
N PHE A 99 -18.30 -25.49 4.66
CA PHE A 99 -17.84 -25.14 3.32
C PHE A 99 -16.68 -26.04 2.89
N GLU A 100 -16.62 -26.32 1.60
CA GLU A 100 -15.58 -27.10 0.93
C GLU A 100 -14.71 -26.20 0.06
N ASP A 101 -13.57 -26.70 -0.43
CA ASP A 101 -12.68 -25.98 -1.36
C ASP A 101 -12.34 -24.55 -0.89
N ILE A 102 -11.93 -24.42 0.38
CA ILE A 102 -11.69 -23.13 1.02
C ILE A 102 -10.35 -22.56 0.53
N TYR A 103 -10.41 -21.32 0.05
CA TYR A 103 -9.27 -20.52 -0.35
C TYR A 103 -9.19 -19.26 0.50
N SER A 104 -7.97 -18.83 0.82
CA SER A 104 -7.71 -17.60 1.54
C SER A 104 -6.40 -16.97 1.11
N ASP A 105 -6.40 -15.65 0.98
CA ASP A 105 -5.23 -14.85 0.63
C ASP A 105 -5.48 -13.39 1.06
N PHE A 106 -4.74 -12.44 0.51
CA PHE A 106 -4.96 -11.02 0.70
C PHE A 106 -4.77 -10.23 -0.60
N VAL A 107 -5.38 -9.05 -0.66
CA VAL A 107 -5.10 -8.05 -1.70
C VAL A 107 -4.41 -6.84 -1.08
N SER A 108 -3.39 -6.31 -1.73
CA SER A 108 -2.74 -5.06 -1.30
C SER A 108 -3.48 -3.86 -1.90
N ALA A 109 -4.14 -3.07 -1.06
CA ALA A 109 -4.82 -1.86 -1.49
C ALA A 109 -3.96 -0.61 -1.23
N PRO A 110 -3.74 0.25 -2.24
CA PRO A 110 -2.99 1.49 -2.06
C PRO A 110 -3.78 2.46 -1.16
N VAL A 111 -3.11 3.28 -0.37
CA VAL A 111 -3.74 4.24 0.54
C VAL A 111 -3.42 5.66 0.10
N GLY A 112 -4.36 6.32 -0.56
CA GLY A 112 -4.23 7.72 -0.99
C GLY A 112 -3.55 7.94 -2.33
N TRP A 113 -3.20 6.88 -3.06
CA TRP A 113 -2.53 6.94 -4.36
C TRP A 113 -3.02 5.82 -5.29
N ASN A 114 -2.49 5.73 -6.52
CA ASN A 114 -2.94 4.75 -7.54
C ASN A 114 -4.43 4.89 -7.94
N GLY A 115 -4.86 6.14 -8.17
CA GLY A 115 -6.18 6.45 -8.71
C GLY A 115 -7.34 6.21 -7.75
N ARG A 116 -8.49 5.76 -8.30
CA ARG A 116 -9.77 5.69 -7.58
C ARG A 116 -9.73 4.73 -6.40
N VAL A 117 -9.09 3.57 -6.54
CA VAL A 117 -9.04 2.55 -5.47
C VAL A 117 -8.34 3.10 -4.24
N GLY A 118 -7.18 3.76 -4.39
CA GLY A 118 -6.51 4.30 -3.22
C GLY A 118 -7.12 5.57 -2.66
N ALA A 119 -7.83 6.37 -3.48
CA ALA A 119 -8.67 7.44 -2.96
C ALA A 119 -9.79 6.90 -2.06
N LEU A 120 -10.47 5.83 -2.49
CA LEU A 120 -11.51 5.16 -1.68
C LEU A 120 -10.91 4.55 -0.41
N MET A 121 -9.80 3.83 -0.53
CA MET A 121 -9.14 3.20 0.62
C MET A 121 -8.70 4.23 1.67
N LYS A 122 -8.15 5.37 1.22
CA LYS A 122 -7.84 6.49 2.12
C LYS A 122 -9.08 6.95 2.87
N THR A 123 -10.19 7.19 2.16
CA THR A 123 -11.44 7.62 2.81
C THR A 123 -11.94 6.58 3.81
N CYS A 124 -11.94 5.29 3.48
CA CYS A 124 -12.34 4.23 4.40
C CYS A 124 -11.47 4.21 5.67
N LEU A 125 -10.14 4.23 5.50
CA LEU A 125 -9.20 4.21 6.61
C LEU A 125 -9.34 5.44 7.51
N MET A 126 -9.49 6.61 6.90
CA MET A 126 -9.62 7.84 7.66
C MET A 126 -10.94 7.95 8.42
N ASN A 127 -12.05 7.52 7.82
CA ASN A 127 -13.34 7.46 8.52
C ASN A 127 -13.28 6.52 9.74
N PHE A 128 -12.57 5.40 9.63
CA PHE A 128 -12.33 4.52 10.76
C PHE A 128 -11.57 5.22 11.89
N TRP A 129 -10.48 5.94 11.57
CA TRP A 129 -9.72 6.69 12.57
C TRP A 129 -10.50 7.84 13.19
N GLU A 130 -11.36 8.53 12.43
CA GLU A 130 -12.25 9.55 13.00
C GLU A 130 -13.24 8.95 14.02
N VAL A 131 -13.78 7.75 13.78
CA VAL A 131 -14.61 7.06 14.77
C VAL A 131 -13.79 6.66 16.01
N CYS A 132 -12.52 6.29 15.81
CA CYS A 132 -11.60 5.92 16.89
C CYS A 132 -11.04 7.12 17.67
N ARG A 133 -11.13 8.34 17.12
CA ARG A 133 -10.62 9.59 17.70
C ARG A 133 -10.85 9.74 19.21
N PRO A 134 -12.08 9.66 19.77
CA PRO A 134 -12.31 9.86 21.21
C PRO A 134 -11.65 8.81 22.09
N MET A 135 -11.21 7.67 21.53
CA MET A 135 -10.53 6.59 22.25
C MET A 135 -9.01 6.75 22.19
N VAL A 136 -8.52 7.19 21.03
CA VAL A 136 -7.09 7.35 20.74
C VAL A 136 -6.54 8.61 21.40
N MET A 137 -7.29 9.72 21.37
CA MET A 137 -6.84 11.00 21.92
C MET A 137 -6.45 10.94 23.40
N PRO A 138 -7.26 10.38 24.33
CA PRO A 138 -6.87 10.30 25.74
C PRO A 138 -5.65 9.41 25.98
N LYS A 139 -5.48 8.33 25.19
CA LYS A 139 -4.36 7.40 25.31
C LYS A 139 -3.04 8.00 24.82
N LEU A 140 -3.11 8.83 23.79
CA LEU A 140 -1.96 9.55 23.27
C LEU A 140 -1.71 10.89 23.99
N GLY A 141 -2.61 11.29 24.90
CA GLY A 141 -2.53 12.56 25.61
C GLY A 141 -2.66 13.78 24.68
N LEU A 142 -3.38 13.63 23.56
CA LEU A 142 -3.50 14.66 22.52
C LEU A 142 -4.72 15.53 22.75
N ASP A 143 -4.57 16.84 22.49
CA ASP A 143 -5.71 17.74 22.31
C ASP A 143 -6.30 17.68 20.88
N ASP A 144 -7.44 18.35 20.67
CA ASP A 144 -8.14 18.34 19.40
C ASP A 144 -7.34 18.95 18.23
N GLY A 145 -6.54 19.97 18.52
CA GLY A 145 -5.66 20.60 17.54
C GLY A 145 -4.51 19.67 17.17
N GLU A 146 -3.86 19.08 18.17
CA GLU A 146 -2.76 18.14 17.99
C GLU A 146 -3.19 16.89 17.23
N TYR A 147 -4.38 16.36 17.50
CA TYR A 147 -4.96 15.24 16.75
C TYR A 147 -5.20 15.61 15.29
N THR A 148 -5.75 16.80 15.03
CA THR A 148 -6.01 17.28 13.66
C THR A 148 -4.71 17.43 12.88
N ASP A 149 -3.68 18.00 13.51
CA ASP A 149 -2.35 18.13 12.92
C ASP A 149 -1.71 16.76 12.66
N LEU A 150 -1.83 15.83 13.60
CA LEU A 150 -1.35 14.46 13.44
C LEU A 150 -2.06 13.78 12.26
N TYR A 151 -3.37 13.90 12.17
CA TYR A 151 -4.20 13.33 11.10
C TYR A 151 -3.76 13.83 9.72
N VAL A 152 -3.60 15.15 9.56
CA VAL A 152 -3.14 15.75 8.29
C VAL A 152 -1.75 15.24 7.91
N ARG A 153 -0.82 15.20 8.88
CA ARG A 153 0.53 14.68 8.65
C ARG A 153 0.51 13.22 8.21
N VAL A 154 -0.24 12.36 8.90
CA VAL A 154 -0.33 10.92 8.61
C VAL A 154 -0.85 10.69 7.19
N VAL A 155 -1.92 11.37 6.79
CA VAL A 155 -2.50 11.26 5.43
C VAL A 155 -1.49 11.63 4.34
N GLN A 156 -0.76 12.73 4.53
CA GLN A 156 0.26 13.18 3.60
C GLN A 156 1.43 12.18 3.52
N GLN A 157 1.88 11.67 4.66
CA GLN A 157 2.97 10.68 4.71
C GLN A 157 2.56 9.37 4.04
N MET A 158 1.35 8.85 4.30
CA MET A 158 0.86 7.62 3.66
C MET A 158 0.83 7.74 2.13
N THR A 159 0.37 8.89 1.63
CA THR A 159 0.32 9.16 0.20
C THR A 159 1.73 9.26 -0.39
N LYS A 160 2.63 10.01 0.25
CA LYS A 160 4.01 10.22 -0.19
C LYS A 160 4.84 8.93 -0.16
N ALA A 161 4.65 8.11 0.88
CA ALA A 161 5.35 6.85 1.07
C ALA A 161 4.77 5.71 0.22
N LYS A 162 3.73 5.97 -0.58
CA LYS A 162 3.01 4.94 -1.36
C LYS A 162 2.60 3.76 -0.46
N THR A 163 1.97 4.08 0.68
CA THR A 163 1.54 3.07 1.67
C THR A 163 0.49 2.14 1.08
N TYR A 164 0.57 0.87 1.47
CA TYR A 164 -0.42 -0.16 1.15
C TYR A 164 -1.01 -0.74 2.44
N MET A 165 -2.26 -1.18 2.37
CA MET A 165 -2.91 -1.98 3.39
C MET A 165 -3.25 -3.35 2.79
N ASN A 166 -2.89 -4.42 3.50
CA ASN A 166 -3.27 -5.77 3.10
C ASN A 166 -4.69 -6.05 3.60
N ILE A 167 -5.57 -6.45 2.69
CA ILE A 167 -6.96 -6.78 2.97
C ILE A 167 -7.12 -8.29 2.77
N PRO A 168 -7.16 -9.07 3.86
CA PRO A 168 -7.33 -10.51 3.76
C PRO A 168 -8.75 -10.86 3.30
N TYR A 169 -8.87 -11.94 2.54
CA TYR A 169 -10.15 -12.48 2.11
C TYR A 169 -10.10 -14.01 2.17
N ALA A 170 -11.28 -14.61 2.32
CA ALA A 170 -11.46 -16.05 2.19
C ALA A 170 -12.79 -16.34 1.50
N TYR A 171 -12.83 -17.39 0.70
CA TYR A 171 -14.05 -17.91 0.09
C TYR A 171 -14.01 -19.44 0.04
N GLY A 172 -15.17 -20.07 -0.06
CA GLY A 172 -15.31 -21.51 -0.19
C GLY A 172 -16.60 -21.87 -0.91
N ARG A 173 -16.71 -23.13 -1.35
CA ARG A 173 -17.90 -23.67 -1.98
C ARG A 173 -18.86 -24.21 -0.94
N LYS A 174 -20.15 -23.87 -1.06
CA LYS A 174 -21.20 -24.51 -0.26
C LYS A 174 -21.31 -26.00 -0.66
N PRO A 175 -21.40 -26.95 0.28
CA PRO A 175 -21.53 -28.37 -0.05
C PRO A 175 -22.81 -28.61 -0.85
N ILE A 176 -22.73 -29.51 -1.82
CA ILE A 176 -23.88 -29.93 -2.62
C ILE A 176 -24.63 -30.95 -1.74
N ALA A 177 -25.82 -30.56 -1.28
CA ALA A 177 -26.72 -31.45 -0.55
C ALA A 177 -27.23 -32.60 -1.44
#